data_AF-A0A6G0XXC3-F1
#
_entry.id   AF-A0A6G0XXC3-F1
#
_cell.length_a   1.000
_cell.length_b   1.000
_cell.length_c   1.000
_cell.angle_alpha   90.00
_cell.angle_beta   90.00
_cell.angle_gamma   90.00
#
_symmetry.space_group_name_H-M   'P 1'
#
loop_
_entity.id
_entity.type
_entity.pdbx_description
1 polymer ?
#
loop_
_entity_poly.entity_id
_entity_poly.type
_entity_poly.pdbx_seq_one_letter_code
_entity_poly.pdbx_strand_id
1 'polypeptide(L)'
;MSSPSTTSVNTDVMHRILPLIHDVERRASLCLRLMRDQPFIKTPCCTARVCFTCKTYGHHEGTPCSAMFVKKEAIAHCPGCNLTLAKGDGCNWVTCFCGYGFDWILTSMIYQWSQLTARQVQVVKQCVASYIQLRRLRKKVLPTLVRYVRVQEHKPQLLAVCEFLRHQRLHTRFRRNVLPQMMARVIMMDIAKQKKYMLVVCNYLLGRAKRVIYSKRLARELSIAVVRRTLAARPQQKPAWLKVCKFLRDKRAARQRPPAMDMFAGADY
;
A
#
# COMPACT_ATOMS: atom_id res chain seq x y z
N MET A 1 43.44 -13.64 -25.95
CA MET A 1 43.44 -12.43 -26.80
C MET A 1 43.36 -11.24 -25.87
N SER A 2 44.49 -10.57 -25.67
CA SER A 2 44.67 -9.52 -24.67
C SER A 2 44.45 -8.17 -25.36
N SER A 3 43.36 -7.48 -25.03
CA SER A 3 43.03 -6.17 -25.62
C SER A 3 44.04 -5.09 -25.16
N PRO A 4 44.44 -4.16 -26.03
CA PRO A 4 45.49 -3.19 -25.72
C PRO A 4 44.98 -2.06 -24.82
N SER A 5 45.80 -1.71 -23.85
CA SER A 5 45.64 -0.64 -22.85
C SER A 5 45.79 0.77 -23.44
N THR A 6 44.99 1.16 -24.44
CA THR A 6 45.09 2.45 -25.14
C THR A 6 44.51 3.66 -24.39
N THR A 7 43.98 3.50 -23.18
CA THR A 7 43.30 4.59 -22.46
C THR A 7 44.21 5.58 -21.73
N SER A 8 45.50 5.28 -21.51
CA SER A 8 46.37 6.18 -20.72
C SER A 8 46.93 7.37 -21.51
N VAL A 9 47.20 7.20 -22.81
CA VAL A 9 47.94 8.21 -23.59
C VAL A 9 47.12 9.49 -23.82
N ASN A 10 45.80 9.39 -23.96
CA ASN A 10 44.95 10.54 -24.28
C ASN A 10 44.62 11.45 -23.09
N THR A 11 44.58 10.91 -21.87
CA THR A 11 44.32 11.73 -20.68
C THR A 11 45.48 12.65 -20.38
N ASP A 12 46.73 12.18 -20.55
CA ASP A 12 47.94 13.00 -20.39
C ASP A 12 47.99 14.19 -21.36
N VAL A 13 47.61 13.98 -22.63
CA VAL A 13 47.56 15.06 -23.62
C VAL A 13 46.51 16.11 -23.23
N MET A 14 45.34 15.68 -22.74
CA MET A 14 44.30 16.61 -22.27
C MET A 14 44.78 17.47 -21.10
N HIS A 15 45.44 16.87 -20.12
CA HIS A 15 45.96 17.60 -18.96
C HIS A 15 47.02 18.64 -19.31
N ARG A 16 47.74 18.46 -20.43
CA ARG A 16 48.74 19.42 -20.93
C ARG A 16 48.14 20.51 -21.80
N ILE A 17 47.18 20.20 -22.66
CA ILE A 17 46.62 21.15 -23.63
C ILE A 17 45.59 22.08 -22.97
N LEU A 18 44.71 21.56 -22.11
CA LEU A 18 43.62 22.35 -21.54
C LEU A 18 44.10 23.61 -20.79
N PRO A 19 45.17 23.57 -19.96
CA PRO A 19 45.67 24.76 -19.28
C PRO A 19 46.18 25.87 -20.21
N LEU A 20 46.60 25.53 -21.43
CA LEU A 20 47.11 26.48 -22.42
C LEU A 20 45.99 27.31 -23.08
N ILE A 21 44.73 26.90 -22.94
CA ILE A 21 43.58 27.63 -23.46
C ILE A 21 43.09 28.59 -22.37
N HIS A 22 43.35 29.89 -22.56
CA HIS A 22 42.94 30.94 -21.62
C HIS A 22 41.43 31.20 -21.61
N ASP A 23 40.79 31.08 -22.77
CA ASP A 23 39.34 31.22 -22.90
C ASP A 23 38.63 30.05 -22.20
N VAL A 24 37.89 30.36 -21.14
CA VAL A 24 37.24 29.38 -20.27
C VAL A 24 36.20 28.55 -21.03
N GLU A 25 35.45 29.18 -21.95
CA GLU A 25 34.38 28.54 -22.71
C GLU A 25 34.95 27.57 -23.74
N ARG A 26 35.99 27.97 -24.47
CA ARG A 26 36.70 27.10 -25.43
C ARG A 26 37.35 25.92 -24.73
N ARG A 27 37.98 26.15 -23.58
CA ARG A 27 38.58 25.09 -22.76
C ARG A 27 37.54 24.08 -22.28
N ALA A 28 36.41 24.57 -21.76
CA ALA A 28 35.29 23.71 -21.34
C ALA A 28 34.72 22.93 -22.53
N SER A 29 34.52 23.58 -23.67
CA SER A 29 33.98 22.97 -24.89
C SER A 29 34.87 21.86 -25.43
N LEU A 30 36.18 22.09 -25.51
CA LEU A 30 37.15 21.07 -25.94
C LEU A 30 37.17 19.88 -24.96
N CYS A 31 37.20 20.16 -23.65
CA CYS A 31 37.14 19.10 -22.63
C CYS A 31 35.88 18.24 -22.79
N LEU A 32 34.71 18.86 -22.93
CA LEU A 32 33.44 18.15 -23.13
C LEU A 32 33.41 17.33 -24.42
N ARG A 33 33.98 17.85 -25.51
CA ARG A 33 34.06 17.12 -26.79
C ARG A 33 34.90 15.85 -26.64
N LEU A 34 36.10 15.99 -26.07
CA LEU A 34 37.02 14.87 -25.87
C LEU A 34 36.45 13.83 -24.90
N MET A 35 35.80 14.27 -23.82
CA MET A 35 35.12 13.38 -22.88
C MET A 35 33.92 12.65 -23.48
N ARG A 36 33.30 13.18 -24.55
CA ARG A 36 32.22 12.47 -25.28
C ARG A 36 32.78 11.46 -26.27
N ASP A 37 33.92 11.76 -26.89
CA ASP A 37 34.58 10.86 -27.84
C ASP A 37 35.24 9.67 -27.12
N GLN A 38 35.77 9.90 -25.90
CA GLN A 38 36.29 8.86 -25.02
C GLN A 38 35.63 8.94 -23.63
N PRO A 39 34.42 8.36 -23.48
CA PRO A 39 33.63 8.51 -22.25
C PRO A 39 34.15 7.69 -21.08
N PHE A 40 35.09 6.77 -21.28
CA PHE A 40 35.59 5.89 -20.24
C PHE A 40 36.67 6.59 -19.40
N ILE A 41 36.25 7.17 -18.29
CA ILE A 41 37.10 7.94 -17.39
C ILE A 41 37.30 7.23 -16.05
N LYS A 42 38.24 7.75 -15.25
CA LYS A 42 38.40 7.41 -13.83
C LYS A 42 38.03 8.62 -12.98
N THR A 43 37.29 8.42 -11.90
CA THR A 43 36.95 9.50 -10.98
C THR A 43 38.19 9.99 -10.22
N PRO A 44 38.34 11.30 -9.97
CA PRO A 44 39.50 11.81 -9.24
C PRO A 44 39.48 11.43 -7.74
N CYS A 45 38.30 11.24 -7.16
CA CYS A 45 38.16 10.98 -5.72
C CYS A 45 38.50 9.54 -5.30
N CYS A 46 38.24 8.56 -6.17
CA CYS A 46 38.34 7.14 -5.80
C CYS A 46 38.90 6.28 -6.94
N THR A 47 39.36 6.88 -8.04
CA THR A 47 39.88 6.21 -9.26
C THR A 47 38.92 5.20 -9.89
N ALA A 48 37.64 5.27 -9.53
CA ALA A 48 36.62 4.35 -10.00
C ALA A 48 36.36 4.58 -11.49
N ARG A 49 36.23 3.49 -12.25
CA ARG A 49 35.88 3.52 -13.67
C ARG A 49 34.42 3.90 -13.82
N VAL A 50 34.14 4.95 -14.59
CA VAL A 50 32.78 5.41 -14.88
C VAL A 50 32.66 5.84 -16.34
N CYS A 51 31.46 5.79 -16.89
CA CYS A 51 31.17 6.37 -18.19
C CYS A 51 30.77 7.85 -18.04
N PHE A 52 31.43 8.76 -18.75
CA PHE A 52 31.14 10.19 -18.71
C PHE A 52 29.74 10.51 -19.26
N THR A 53 29.22 9.71 -20.19
CA THR A 53 27.92 9.97 -20.84
C THR A 53 26.75 9.56 -19.94
N CYS A 54 26.70 8.29 -19.50
CA CYS A 54 25.59 7.78 -18.68
C CYS A 54 25.84 7.85 -17.16
N LYS A 55 27.06 8.19 -16.74
CA LYS A 55 27.51 8.23 -15.34
C LYS A 55 27.45 6.89 -14.60
N THR A 56 27.13 5.79 -15.28
CA THR A 56 27.08 4.45 -14.67
C THR A 56 28.47 3.97 -14.24
N TYR A 57 28.50 3.18 -13.16
CA TYR A 57 29.70 2.52 -12.68
C TYR A 57 30.19 1.46 -13.69
N GLY A 58 31.50 1.45 -13.93
CA GLY A 58 32.15 0.56 -14.88
C GLY A 58 32.23 1.11 -16.31
N HIS A 59 33.15 0.55 -17.10
CA HIS A 59 33.23 0.78 -18.54
C HIS A 59 32.39 -0.28 -19.24
N HIS A 60 31.28 0.12 -19.85
CA HIS A 60 30.31 -0.79 -20.46
C HIS A 60 30.59 -0.99 -21.97
N GLU A 61 31.77 -1.53 -22.29
CA GLU A 61 32.18 -1.78 -23.68
C GLU A 61 31.15 -2.66 -24.40
N GLY A 62 30.75 -2.23 -25.61
CA GLY A 62 29.79 -2.95 -26.45
C GLY A 62 28.31 -2.80 -26.05
N THR A 63 27.99 -2.17 -24.91
CA THR A 63 26.60 -1.88 -24.51
C THR A 63 26.29 -0.39 -24.64
N PRO A 64 25.23 0.03 -25.34
CA PRO A 64 24.90 1.44 -25.47
C PRO A 64 24.45 2.03 -24.13
N CYS A 65 24.77 3.31 -23.90
CA CYS A 65 24.37 4.05 -22.70
C CYS A 65 22.85 4.01 -22.46
N SER A 66 22.04 3.94 -23.51
CA SER A 66 20.57 3.88 -23.43
C SER A 66 20.03 2.58 -22.80
N ALA A 67 20.79 1.48 -22.89
CA ALA A 67 20.41 0.21 -22.25
C ALA A 67 20.71 0.22 -20.74
N MET A 68 21.55 1.14 -20.27
CA MET A 68 21.83 1.37 -18.86
C MET A 68 20.71 2.24 -18.28
N PHE A 69 19.51 1.68 -18.16
CA PHE A 69 18.38 2.34 -17.50
C PHE A 69 18.74 2.66 -16.05
N VAL A 70 19.12 3.91 -15.78
CA VAL A 70 19.37 4.36 -14.41
C VAL A 70 18.02 4.61 -13.74
N LYS A 71 17.83 3.98 -12.58
CA LYS A 71 16.73 4.25 -11.63
C LYS A 71 16.60 5.75 -11.39
N LYS A 72 15.37 6.21 -11.08
CA LYS A 72 15.06 7.59 -10.63
C LYS A 72 16.23 8.22 -9.89
N GLU A 73 16.75 9.31 -10.44
CA GLU A 73 17.83 10.08 -9.84
C GLU A 73 17.44 10.45 -8.41
N ALA A 74 18.30 10.09 -7.46
CA ALA A 74 18.12 10.53 -6.09
C ALA A 74 18.35 12.05 -6.07
N ILE A 75 17.48 12.77 -5.36
CA ILE A 75 17.59 14.21 -5.15
C ILE A 75 17.96 14.43 -3.69
N ALA A 76 18.82 15.42 -3.42
CA ALA A 76 19.19 15.86 -2.08
C ALA A 76 19.43 17.38 -2.08
N HIS A 77 19.39 18.01 -0.90
CA HIS A 77 19.80 19.41 -0.73
C HIS A 77 21.18 19.51 -0.10
N CYS A 78 22.00 20.45 -0.56
CA CYS A 78 23.26 20.77 0.10
C CYS A 78 23.00 21.31 1.52
N PRO A 79 23.62 20.76 2.58
CA PRO A 79 23.44 21.27 3.94
C PRO A 79 23.95 22.71 4.16
N GLY A 80 24.92 23.16 3.35
CA GLY A 80 25.53 24.49 3.49
C GLY A 80 24.74 25.62 2.82
N CYS A 81 24.24 25.40 1.60
CA CYS A 81 23.54 26.45 0.82
C CYS A 81 22.12 26.07 0.37
N ASN A 82 21.62 24.91 0.78
CA ASN A 82 20.32 24.35 0.42
C ASN A 82 20.07 24.16 -1.10
N LEU A 83 21.12 24.18 -1.92
CA LEU A 83 21.03 23.92 -3.35
C LEU A 83 20.53 22.49 -3.62
N THR A 84 19.53 22.35 -4.48
CA THR A 84 19.02 21.05 -4.95
C THR A 84 20.02 20.41 -5.88
N LEU A 85 20.43 19.19 -5.54
CA LEU A 85 21.37 18.39 -6.31
C LEU A 85 20.69 17.10 -6.72
N ALA A 86 20.89 16.70 -7.96
CA ALA A 86 20.59 15.36 -8.45
C ALA A 86 21.91 14.64 -8.69
N LYS A 87 22.01 13.40 -8.21
CA LYS A 87 23.18 12.56 -8.43
C LYS A 87 22.74 11.28 -9.12
N GLY A 88 23.44 10.95 -10.20
CA GLY A 88 23.42 9.61 -10.78
C GLY A 88 24.26 8.64 -9.95
N ASP A 89 25.02 7.78 -10.64
CA ASP A 89 25.96 6.88 -9.99
C ASP A 89 27.31 7.55 -9.68
N GLY A 90 27.98 7.11 -8.61
CA GLY A 90 29.31 7.58 -8.23
C GLY A 90 29.64 7.47 -6.74
N CYS A 91 30.82 7.96 -6.36
CA CYS A 91 31.33 7.91 -4.99
C CYS A 91 30.43 8.69 -4.00
N ASN A 92 30.32 8.21 -2.76
CA ASN A 92 29.32 8.72 -1.80
C ASN A 92 29.60 10.16 -1.33
N TRP A 93 30.86 10.55 -1.28
CA TRP A 93 31.28 11.91 -0.94
C TRP A 93 31.01 12.88 -2.08
N VAL A 94 30.28 13.96 -1.81
CA VAL A 94 29.92 15.01 -2.79
C VAL A 94 30.33 16.37 -2.24
N THR A 95 30.99 17.16 -3.08
CA THR A 95 31.33 18.56 -2.78
C THR A 95 30.38 19.46 -3.56
N CYS A 96 29.65 20.32 -2.85
CA CYS A 96 28.77 21.31 -3.47
C CYS A 96 29.59 22.45 -4.10
N PHE A 97 28.98 23.19 -5.03
CA PHE A 97 29.54 24.42 -5.58
C PHE A 97 29.89 25.47 -4.51
N CYS A 98 29.18 25.48 -3.37
CA CYS A 98 29.52 26.35 -2.24
C CYS A 98 30.76 25.91 -1.45
N GLY A 99 31.41 24.81 -1.84
CA GLY A 99 32.58 24.25 -1.17
C GLY A 99 32.26 23.26 -0.03
N TYR A 100 31.00 23.15 0.40
CA TYR A 100 30.62 22.22 1.46
C TYR A 100 30.65 20.76 0.98
N GLY A 101 31.42 19.92 1.66
CA GLY A 101 31.50 18.47 1.40
C GLY A 101 30.57 17.68 2.32
N PHE A 102 29.86 16.68 1.77
CA PHE A 102 28.93 15.87 2.55
C PHE A 102 28.75 14.45 1.98
N ASP A 103 28.19 13.57 2.81
CA ASP A 103 27.82 12.20 2.47
C ASP A 103 26.46 12.15 1.75
N TRP A 104 26.44 11.64 0.52
CA TRP A 104 25.23 11.64 -0.32
C TRP A 104 24.12 10.75 0.21
N ILE A 105 24.43 9.53 0.66
CA ILE A 105 23.44 8.61 1.23
C ILE A 105 22.77 9.25 2.44
N LEU A 106 23.55 9.82 3.36
CA LEU A 106 22.99 10.46 4.54
C LEU A 106 22.09 11.65 4.19
N THR A 107 22.58 12.56 3.34
CA THR A 107 21.85 13.79 3.00
C THR A 107 20.62 13.50 2.14
N SER A 108 20.70 12.55 1.21
CA SER A 108 19.52 12.12 0.43
C SER A 108 18.48 11.45 1.31
N MET A 109 18.89 10.66 2.31
CA MET A 109 17.97 10.14 3.32
C MET A 109 17.31 11.28 4.09
N ILE A 110 18.09 12.21 4.67
CA ILE A 110 17.54 13.35 5.42
C ILE A 110 16.51 14.12 4.59
N TYR A 111 16.82 14.38 3.31
CA TYR A 111 15.88 15.02 2.38
C TYR A 111 14.61 14.18 2.19
N GLN A 112 14.73 12.88 1.90
CA GLN A 112 13.55 12.02 1.76
C GLN A 112 12.68 11.99 3.02
N TRP A 113 13.33 12.00 4.20
CA TRP A 113 12.64 12.10 5.48
C TRP A 113 11.94 13.45 5.68
N SER A 114 12.51 14.54 5.19
CA SER A 114 11.87 15.87 5.24
C SER A 114 10.67 15.98 4.31
N GLN A 115 10.60 15.15 3.27
CA GLN A 115 9.43 15.07 2.37
C GLN A 115 8.27 14.26 2.96
N LEU A 116 8.46 13.57 4.09
CA LEU A 116 7.38 12.78 4.70
C LEU A 116 6.34 13.69 5.37
N THR A 117 5.07 13.35 5.16
CA THR A 117 3.95 14.01 5.85
C THR A 117 3.97 13.70 7.35
N ALA A 118 3.41 14.60 8.16
CA ALA A 118 3.28 14.39 9.61
C ALA A 118 2.62 13.04 9.96
N ARG A 119 1.63 12.59 9.18
CA ARG A 119 0.97 11.29 9.35
C ARG A 119 1.94 10.13 9.13
N GLN A 120 2.75 10.18 8.08
CA GLN A 120 3.75 9.14 7.79
C GLN A 120 4.81 9.10 8.90
N VAL A 121 5.31 10.26 9.32
CA VAL A 121 6.26 10.36 10.44
C VAL A 121 5.69 9.75 11.72
N GLN A 122 4.41 10.00 12.01
CA GLN A 122 3.75 9.46 13.21
C GLN A 122 3.64 7.92 13.17
N VAL A 123 3.29 7.33 12.03
CA VAL A 123 3.26 5.87 11.86
C VAL A 123 4.64 5.28 12.11
N VAL A 124 5.69 5.88 11.55
CA VAL A 124 7.06 5.39 11.76
C VAL A 124 7.48 5.52 13.22
N LYS A 125 7.17 6.65 13.88
CA LYS A 125 7.41 6.83 15.32
C LYS A 125 6.73 5.75 16.16
N GLN A 126 5.48 5.40 15.87
CA GLN A 126 4.75 4.34 16.59
C GLN A 126 5.40 2.95 16.41
N CYS A 127 5.80 2.62 15.18
CA CYS A 127 6.49 1.36 14.89
C CYS A 127 7.85 1.27 15.59
N VAL A 128 8.65 2.33 15.50
CA VAL A 128 9.98 2.39 16.10
C VAL A 128 9.91 2.45 17.63
N ALA A 129 8.94 3.18 18.20
CA ALA A 129 8.73 3.24 19.65
C ALA A 129 8.48 1.85 20.23
N SER A 130 7.65 1.04 19.58
CA SER A 130 7.39 -0.34 20.00
C SER A 130 8.66 -1.20 20.00
N TYR A 131 9.50 -1.05 18.96
CA TYR A 131 10.78 -1.75 18.87
C TYR A 131 11.77 -1.28 19.95
N ILE A 132 11.91 0.02 20.16
CA ILE A 132 12.80 0.60 21.19
C ILE A 132 12.35 0.18 22.58
N GLN A 133 11.05 0.21 22.87
CA GLN A 133 10.48 -0.23 24.14
C GLN A 133 10.78 -1.71 24.40
N LEU A 134 10.57 -2.59 23.42
CA LEU A 134 10.91 -4.01 23.53
C LEU A 134 12.41 -4.23 23.73
N ARG A 135 13.25 -3.48 23.02
CA ARG A 135 14.71 -3.56 23.18
C ARG A 135 15.16 -3.10 24.56
N ARG A 136 14.62 -1.99 25.07
CA ARG A 136 14.89 -1.47 26.42
C ARG A 136 14.43 -2.45 27.49
N LEU A 137 13.21 -3.00 27.34
CA LEU A 137 12.69 -4.02 28.24
C LEU A 137 13.65 -5.21 28.30
N ARG A 138 14.05 -5.76 27.16
CA ARG A 138 14.91 -6.95 27.09
C ARG A 138 16.34 -6.71 27.58
N LYS A 139 16.94 -5.56 27.28
CA LYS A 139 18.37 -5.31 27.55
C LYS A 139 18.65 -4.62 28.89
N LYS A 140 17.71 -3.82 29.40
CA LYS A 140 17.91 -3.06 30.64
C LYS A 140 16.98 -3.53 31.76
N VAL A 141 15.68 -3.61 31.48
CA VAL A 141 14.68 -3.85 32.53
C VAL A 141 14.67 -5.32 32.97
N LEU A 142 14.64 -6.26 32.03
CA LEU A 142 14.58 -7.70 32.33
C LEU A 142 15.78 -8.20 33.14
N PRO A 143 17.05 -7.85 32.78
CA PRO A 143 18.20 -8.26 33.57
C PRO A 143 18.19 -7.65 34.98
N THR A 144 17.72 -6.41 35.11
CA THR A 144 17.59 -5.74 36.41
C THR A 144 16.53 -6.44 37.26
N LEU A 145 15.35 -6.71 36.71
CA LEU A 145 14.28 -7.44 37.40
C LEU A 145 14.70 -8.86 37.81
N VAL A 146 15.43 -9.57 36.95
CA VAL A 146 15.97 -10.90 37.23
C VAL A 146 17.05 -10.88 38.33
N ARG A 147 17.72 -9.75 38.53
CA ARG A 147 18.69 -9.54 39.60
C ARG A 147 18.03 -9.14 40.92
N TYR A 148 16.96 -8.34 40.86
CA TYR A 148 16.23 -7.84 42.03
C TYR A 148 15.28 -8.86 42.63
N VAL A 149 14.53 -9.56 41.78
CA VAL A 149 13.75 -10.73 42.19
C VAL A 149 14.75 -11.88 42.20
N ARG A 150 14.83 -12.69 43.27
CA ARG A 150 15.61 -13.94 43.27
C ARG A 150 14.95 -14.96 42.32
N VAL A 151 14.88 -14.64 41.02
CA VAL A 151 14.15 -15.41 40.00
C VAL A 151 14.70 -16.83 39.86
N GLN A 152 15.91 -17.09 40.35
CA GLN A 152 16.43 -18.45 40.48
C GLN A 152 15.52 -19.35 41.34
N GLU A 153 14.97 -18.84 42.45
CA GLU A 153 14.11 -19.60 43.37
C GLU A 153 12.72 -19.88 42.77
N HIS A 154 12.27 -19.05 41.81
CA HIS A 154 10.94 -19.16 41.17
C HIS A 154 10.99 -19.43 39.65
N LYS A 155 12.16 -19.85 39.15
CA LYS A 155 12.40 -20.16 37.74
C LYS A 155 11.33 -21.09 37.13
N PRO A 156 10.91 -22.20 37.77
CA PRO A 156 9.90 -23.08 37.18
C PRO A 156 8.52 -22.42 37.06
N GLN A 157 8.07 -21.64 38.06
CA GLN A 157 6.79 -20.92 37.95
C GLN A 157 6.83 -19.84 36.86
N LEU A 158 7.97 -19.14 36.73
CA LEU A 158 8.12 -18.09 35.74
C LEU A 158 8.18 -18.65 34.30
N LEU A 159 8.79 -19.82 34.11
CA LEU A 159 8.76 -20.56 32.84
C LEU A 159 7.33 -21.00 32.50
N ALA A 160 6.58 -21.54 33.46
CA ALA A 160 5.18 -21.93 33.26
C ALA A 160 4.28 -20.75 32.88
N VAL A 161 4.46 -19.59 33.54
CA VAL A 161 3.74 -18.35 33.18
C VAL A 161 4.14 -17.85 31.80
N CYS A 162 5.45 -17.87 31.45
CA CYS A 162 5.89 -17.49 30.11
C CYS A 162 5.35 -18.43 29.02
N GLU A 163 5.27 -19.73 29.29
CA GLU A 163 4.72 -20.73 28.38
C GLU A 163 3.20 -20.55 28.21
N PHE A 164 2.48 -20.32 29.30
CA PHE A 164 1.06 -19.96 29.28
C PHE A 164 0.81 -18.67 28.48
N LEU A 165 1.62 -17.62 28.69
CA LEU A 165 1.49 -16.36 27.95
C LEU A 165 1.84 -16.51 26.46
N ARG A 166 2.83 -17.35 26.11
CA ARG A 166 3.13 -17.70 24.72
C ARG A 166 1.97 -18.46 24.09
N HIS A 167 1.41 -19.43 24.80
CA HIS A 167 0.25 -20.20 24.37
C HIS A 167 -0.97 -19.31 24.19
N GLN A 168 -1.24 -18.39 25.12
CA GLN A 168 -2.31 -17.40 24.99
C GLN A 168 -2.09 -16.46 23.79
N ARG A 169 -0.85 -15.99 23.56
CA ARG A 169 -0.52 -15.11 22.43
C ARG A 169 -0.65 -15.85 21.09
N LEU A 170 -0.22 -17.11 21.02
CA LEU A 170 -0.43 -17.99 19.87
C LEU A 170 -1.92 -18.25 19.65
N HIS A 171 -2.67 -18.55 20.72
CA HIS A 171 -4.11 -18.79 20.67
C HIS A 171 -4.89 -17.55 20.23
N THR A 172 -4.56 -16.36 20.74
CA THR A 172 -5.18 -15.10 20.27
C THR A 172 -4.79 -14.75 18.85
N ARG A 173 -3.53 -14.99 18.43
CA ARG A 173 -3.10 -14.77 17.04
C ARG A 173 -3.76 -15.75 16.08
N PHE A 174 -3.89 -17.01 16.49
CA PHE A 174 -4.61 -18.05 15.75
C PHE A 174 -6.09 -17.68 15.63
N ARG A 175 -6.77 -17.34 16.73
CA ARG A 175 -8.19 -16.99 16.74
C ARG A 175 -8.51 -15.67 16.04
N ARG A 176 -7.62 -14.67 16.07
CA ARG A 176 -7.84 -13.36 15.41
C ARG A 176 -7.43 -13.31 13.95
N ASN A 177 -6.37 -14.02 13.56
CA ASN A 177 -5.80 -13.87 12.22
C ASN A 177 -5.93 -15.12 11.37
N VAL A 178 -5.71 -16.31 11.96
CA VAL A 178 -5.68 -17.57 11.21
C VAL A 178 -7.08 -18.13 11.04
N LEU A 179 -7.87 -18.17 12.11
CA LEU A 179 -9.23 -18.71 12.11
C LEU A 179 -10.18 -17.93 11.18
N PRO A 180 -10.20 -16.58 11.14
CA PRO A 180 -11.04 -15.86 10.19
C PRO A 180 -10.59 -16.02 8.74
N GLN A 181 -9.28 -16.17 8.48
CA GLN A 181 -8.76 -16.42 7.13
C GLN A 181 -9.06 -17.84 6.65
N MET A 182 -8.98 -18.83 7.55
CA MET A 182 -9.38 -20.21 7.27
C MET A 182 -10.89 -20.31 7.08
N MET A 183 -11.70 -19.70 7.95
CA MET A 183 -13.15 -19.63 7.80
C MET A 183 -13.54 -18.88 6.51
N ALA A 184 -12.88 -17.78 6.16
CA ALA A 184 -13.13 -17.09 4.89
C ALA A 184 -12.80 -17.97 3.68
N ARG A 185 -11.72 -18.77 3.72
CA ARG A 185 -11.39 -19.73 2.66
C ARG A 185 -12.38 -20.89 2.55
N VAL A 186 -12.83 -21.43 3.68
CA VAL A 186 -13.85 -22.49 3.73
C VAL A 186 -15.20 -21.95 3.26
N ILE A 187 -15.62 -20.77 3.71
CA ILE A 187 -16.83 -20.08 3.26
C ILE A 187 -16.74 -19.77 1.75
N MET A 188 -15.59 -19.36 1.23
CA MET A 188 -15.39 -19.14 -0.21
C MET A 188 -15.45 -20.44 -1.02
N MET A 189 -14.96 -21.56 -0.48
CA MET A 189 -15.09 -22.89 -1.09
C MET A 189 -16.53 -23.41 -1.07
N ASP A 190 -17.30 -23.15 -0.01
CA ASP A 190 -18.71 -23.51 0.09
C ASP A 190 -19.60 -22.61 -0.78
N ILE A 191 -19.29 -21.31 -0.90
CA ILE A 191 -19.95 -20.38 -1.84
C ILE A 191 -19.69 -20.81 -3.29
N ALA A 192 -18.48 -21.30 -3.61
CA ALA A 192 -18.18 -21.83 -4.94
C ALA A 192 -18.99 -23.10 -5.26
N LYS A 193 -19.17 -24.01 -4.29
CA LYS A 193 -20.02 -25.22 -4.43
C LYS A 193 -21.51 -24.89 -4.50
N GLN A 194 -21.98 -23.87 -3.78
CA GLN A 194 -23.40 -23.49 -3.73
C GLN A 194 -23.78 -22.35 -4.69
N LYS A 195 -22.88 -21.94 -5.58
CA LYS A 195 -23.07 -20.84 -6.55
C LYS A 195 -24.40 -20.93 -7.30
N LYS A 196 -24.82 -22.14 -7.69
CA LYS A 196 -26.08 -22.39 -8.41
C LYS A 196 -27.31 -22.12 -7.54
N TYR A 197 -27.29 -22.51 -6.27
CA TYR A 197 -28.40 -22.28 -5.32
C TYR A 197 -28.45 -20.83 -4.84
N MET A 198 -27.30 -20.21 -4.60
CA MET A 198 -27.21 -18.79 -4.23
C MET A 198 -27.68 -17.85 -5.35
N LEU A 199 -27.45 -18.20 -6.62
CA LEU A 199 -28.02 -17.47 -7.75
C LEU A 199 -29.55 -17.56 -7.79
N VAL A 200 -30.13 -18.72 -7.47
CA VAL A 200 -31.59 -18.90 -7.37
C VAL A 200 -32.16 -18.04 -6.24
N VAL A 201 -31.53 -18.05 -5.06
CA VAL A 201 -31.96 -17.21 -3.92
C VAL A 201 -31.79 -15.73 -4.23
N CYS A 202 -30.68 -15.31 -4.85
CA CYS A 202 -30.47 -13.92 -5.25
C CYS A 202 -31.50 -13.46 -6.30
N ASN A 203 -31.79 -14.29 -7.31
CA ASN A 203 -32.82 -13.99 -8.31
C ASN A 203 -34.22 -13.94 -7.69
N TYR A 204 -34.51 -14.82 -6.72
CA TYR A 204 -35.75 -14.77 -5.95
C TYR A 204 -35.87 -13.49 -5.12
N LEU A 205 -34.80 -13.10 -4.40
CA LEU A 205 -34.76 -11.89 -3.58
C LEU A 205 -34.80 -10.62 -4.43
N LEU A 206 -34.13 -10.57 -5.57
CA LEU A 206 -34.22 -9.49 -6.54
C LEU A 206 -35.63 -9.40 -7.14
N GLY A 207 -36.26 -10.52 -7.47
CA GLY A 207 -37.66 -10.56 -7.90
C GLY A 207 -38.63 -10.12 -6.80
N ARG A 208 -38.35 -10.44 -5.54
CA ARG A 208 -39.13 -9.98 -4.38
C ARG A 208 -38.92 -8.49 -4.13
N ALA A 209 -37.70 -7.98 -4.20
CA ALA A 209 -37.38 -6.56 -4.08
C ALA A 209 -38.02 -5.73 -5.21
N LYS A 210 -37.95 -6.21 -6.45
CA LYS A 210 -38.63 -5.59 -7.60
C LYS A 210 -40.15 -5.56 -7.40
N ARG A 211 -40.77 -6.63 -6.89
CA ARG A 211 -42.20 -6.66 -6.56
C ARG A 211 -42.56 -5.70 -5.43
N VAL A 212 -41.73 -5.58 -4.40
CA VAL A 212 -41.93 -4.62 -3.30
C VAL A 212 -41.80 -3.19 -3.80
N ILE A 213 -40.79 -2.88 -4.62
CA ILE A 213 -40.59 -1.55 -5.21
C ILE A 213 -41.74 -1.20 -6.18
N TYR A 214 -42.15 -2.15 -7.04
CA TYR A 214 -43.29 -1.96 -7.94
C TYR A 214 -44.60 -1.79 -7.17
N SER A 215 -44.83 -2.54 -6.08
CA SER A 215 -46.00 -2.37 -5.21
C SER A 215 -46.00 -1.04 -4.45
N LYS A 216 -44.84 -0.56 -4.01
CA LYS A 216 -44.69 0.75 -3.37
C LYS A 216 -44.85 1.89 -4.36
N ARG A 217 -44.43 1.71 -5.63
CA ARG A 217 -44.64 2.67 -6.72
C ARG A 217 -46.12 2.72 -7.12
N LEU A 218 -46.75 1.56 -7.32
CA LEU A 218 -48.19 1.45 -7.60
C LEU A 218 -49.05 2.01 -6.46
N ALA A 219 -48.65 1.82 -5.19
CA ALA A 219 -49.33 2.39 -4.03
C ALA A 219 -49.12 3.91 -3.87
N ARG A 220 -48.03 4.47 -4.42
CA ARG A 220 -47.80 5.93 -4.48
C ARG A 220 -48.57 6.57 -5.64
N GLU A 221 -48.63 5.92 -6.79
CA GLU A 221 -49.38 6.37 -7.97
C GLU A 221 -50.91 6.26 -7.74
N LEU A 222 -51.37 5.19 -7.09
CA LEU A 222 -52.74 5.05 -6.58
C LEU A 222 -52.91 5.75 -5.22
N SER A 223 -52.38 6.96 -5.07
CA SER A 223 -52.67 7.74 -3.87
C SER A 223 -54.19 7.95 -3.78
N ILE A 224 -54.74 7.76 -2.59
CA ILE A 224 -56.17 7.90 -2.28
C ILE A 224 -56.71 9.26 -2.76
N ALA A 225 -55.86 10.27 -2.86
CA ALA A 225 -56.19 11.59 -3.40
C ALA A 225 -56.51 11.59 -4.90
N VAL A 226 -55.78 10.84 -5.73
CA VAL A 226 -56.05 10.73 -7.17
C VAL A 226 -57.37 10.00 -7.37
N VAL A 227 -57.55 8.83 -6.72
CA VAL A 227 -58.78 8.03 -6.82
C VAL A 227 -60.00 8.81 -6.32
N ARG A 228 -59.88 9.61 -5.24
CA ARG A 228 -60.97 10.47 -4.75
C ARG A 228 -61.33 11.59 -5.74
N ARG A 229 -60.35 12.21 -6.41
CA ARG A 229 -60.61 13.23 -7.43
C ARG A 229 -61.27 12.64 -8.67
N THR A 230 -60.82 11.48 -9.15
CA THR A 230 -61.43 10.82 -10.32
C THR A 230 -62.85 10.33 -10.03
N LEU A 231 -63.12 9.85 -8.81
CA LEU A 231 -64.47 9.45 -8.37
C LEU A 231 -65.41 10.64 -8.17
N ALA A 232 -64.90 11.78 -7.70
CA ALA A 232 -65.69 13.01 -7.59
C ALA A 232 -66.10 13.55 -8.98
N ALA A 233 -65.24 13.37 -10.00
CA ALA A 233 -65.51 13.79 -11.37
C ALA A 233 -66.46 12.86 -12.15
N ARG A 234 -66.67 11.60 -11.73
CA ARG A 234 -67.48 10.60 -12.47
C ARG A 234 -68.31 9.71 -11.52
N PRO A 235 -69.42 10.21 -10.96
CA PRO A 235 -70.18 9.52 -9.91
C PRO A 235 -70.82 8.20 -10.37
N GLN A 236 -71.15 8.04 -11.65
CA GLN A 236 -71.71 6.80 -12.20
C GLN A 236 -70.78 5.57 -12.09
N GLN A 237 -69.47 5.75 -11.87
CA GLN A 237 -68.53 4.63 -11.70
C GLN A 237 -68.31 4.21 -10.23
N LYS A 238 -68.93 4.90 -9.28
CA LYS A 238 -68.82 4.62 -7.84
C LYS A 238 -69.21 3.19 -7.42
N PRO A 239 -70.25 2.55 -8.00
CA PRO A 239 -70.63 1.18 -7.62
C PRO A 239 -69.57 0.14 -8.02
N ALA A 240 -68.94 0.30 -9.18
CA ALA A 240 -67.88 -0.59 -9.65
C ALA A 240 -66.63 -0.49 -8.77
N TRP A 241 -66.28 0.73 -8.35
CA TRP A 241 -65.16 0.94 -7.44
C TRP A 241 -65.39 0.39 -6.02
N LEU A 242 -66.62 0.46 -5.50
CA LEU A 242 -66.96 -0.16 -4.22
C LEU A 242 -66.78 -1.69 -4.25
N LYS A 243 -67.06 -2.34 -5.38
CA LYS A 243 -66.78 -3.78 -5.57
C LYS A 243 -65.28 -4.08 -5.52
N VAL A 244 -64.45 -3.26 -6.15
CA VAL A 244 -62.97 -3.39 -6.11
C VAL A 244 -62.44 -3.14 -4.69
N CYS A 245 -62.92 -2.12 -3.99
CA CYS A 245 -62.50 -1.83 -2.62
C CYS A 245 -62.94 -2.92 -1.63
N LYS A 246 -64.10 -3.56 -1.83
CA LYS A 246 -64.54 -4.71 -1.05
C LYS A 246 -63.62 -5.91 -1.31
N PHE A 247 -63.38 -6.26 -2.57
CA PHE A 247 -62.47 -7.35 -2.96
C PHE A 247 -61.06 -7.19 -2.36
N LEU A 248 -60.50 -5.98 -2.37
CA LEU A 248 -59.19 -5.71 -1.79
C LEU A 248 -59.17 -5.81 -0.26
N ARG A 249 -60.26 -5.44 0.42
CA ARG A 249 -60.41 -5.63 1.88
C ARG A 249 -60.49 -7.10 2.23
N ASP A 250 -61.29 -7.87 1.49
CA ASP A 250 -61.48 -9.30 1.73
C ASP A 250 -60.17 -10.07 1.51
N LYS A 251 -59.39 -9.74 0.46
CA LYS A 251 -58.04 -10.29 0.27
C LYS A 251 -57.05 -9.92 1.38
N ARG A 252 -57.22 -8.75 2.02
CA ARG A 252 -56.36 -8.32 3.14
C ARG A 252 -56.69 -9.08 4.41
N ALA A 253 -57.98 -9.27 4.70
CA ALA A 253 -58.45 -10.10 5.80
C ALA A 253 -58.00 -11.56 5.65
N ALA A 254 -58.06 -12.11 4.44
CA ALA A 254 -57.59 -13.47 4.15
C ALA A 254 -56.08 -13.67 4.37
N ARG A 255 -55.26 -12.61 4.26
CA ARG A 255 -53.79 -12.67 4.50
C ARG A 255 -53.39 -12.54 5.96
N GLN A 256 -54.28 -12.05 6.82
CA GLN A 256 -54.00 -11.84 8.25
C GLN A 256 -54.40 -13.02 9.13
N ARG A 257 -55.08 -14.04 8.59
CA ARG A 257 -55.19 -15.33 9.29
C ARG A 257 -53.85 -16.06 9.17
N PRO A 258 -53.14 -16.31 10.27
CA PRO A 258 -51.96 -17.18 10.22
C PRO A 258 -52.40 -18.59 9.80
N PRO A 259 -51.56 -19.35 9.07
CA PRO A 259 -51.85 -20.73 8.76
C PRO A 259 -51.95 -21.52 10.07
N ALA A 260 -53.00 -22.32 10.23
CA ALA A 260 -53.13 -23.26 11.34
C ALA A 260 -51.89 -24.16 11.35
N MET A 261 -51.11 -24.09 12.43
CA MET A 261 -50.06 -25.08 12.71
C MET A 261 -50.73 -26.32 13.28
N ASP A 262 -51.02 -27.28 12.42
CA ASP A 262 -51.29 -28.65 12.84
C ASP A 262 -49.97 -29.39 13.09
N MET A 263 -49.90 -30.00 14.28
CA MET A 263 -49.15 -31.21 14.65
C MET A 263 -47.64 -31.31 14.37
N PHE A 264 -46.86 -31.48 15.45
CA PHE A 264 -46.06 -32.70 15.61
C PHE A 264 -46.09 -33.13 17.08
N ALA A 265 -46.98 -34.09 17.35
CA ALA A 265 -46.86 -35.00 18.49
C ALA A 265 -46.14 -36.26 17.99
N GLY A 266 -45.22 -36.80 18.80
CA GLY A 266 -44.73 -38.17 18.71
C GLY A 266 -43.36 -38.35 18.03
N ALA A 267 -42.35 -38.68 18.84
CA ALA A 267 -41.46 -39.82 18.60
C ALA A 267 -40.62 -40.06 19.86
N ASP A 268 -40.96 -41.13 20.57
CA ASP A 268 -40.05 -41.85 21.48
C ASP A 268 -38.86 -42.40 20.69
N TYR A 269 -37.63 -42.23 21.20
CA TYR A 269 -36.49 -43.16 21.20
C TYR A 269 -35.32 -42.57 21.99
#